data_AF-A0A1F4JYT6-F1
#
_entry.id   AF-A0A1F4JYT6-F1
#
_cell.length_a   1.000
_cell.length_b   1.000
_cell.length_c   1.000
_cell.angle_alpha   90.00
_cell.angle_beta   90.00
_cell.angle_gamma   90.00
#
_symmetry.space_group_name_H-M   'P 1'
#
loop_
_entity.id
_entity.type
_entity.pdbx_description
1 polymer ?
#
loop_
_entity_poly.entity_id
_entity_poly.type
_entity_poly.pdbx_seq_one_letter_code
_entity_poly.pdbx_strand_id
1 'polypeptide(L)' 'MTNVALVALACGLIIGLGAIGACIGIGVMGGKYIEAAARQPELINTLQVKMFLLAGLIDANFLIGVGVAMMFAFANPFAG' A
#
# COMPACT_ATOMS: atom_id res chain seq x y z
N MET A 1 -24.24 -15.40 12.23
CA MET A 1 -23.43 -14.84 11.14
C MET A 1 -22.47 -15.92 10.70
N THR A 2 -22.58 -16.40 9.46
CA THR A 2 -21.70 -17.46 8.94
C THR A 2 -20.26 -16.96 8.93
N ASN A 3 -19.28 -17.78 9.36
CA ASN A 3 -17.86 -17.40 9.46
C ASN A 3 -17.31 -16.74 8.18
N VAL A 4 -17.87 -17.09 7.02
CA VAL A 4 -17.60 -16.49 5.71
C VAL A 4 -17.87 -14.99 5.66
N ALA A 5 -18.96 -14.49 6.27
CA ALA A 5 -19.29 -13.06 6.28
C ALA A 5 -18.30 -12.24 7.11
N LEU A 6 -17.81 -12.79 8.23
CA LEU A 6 -16.76 -12.19 9.06
C LEU A 6 -15.41 -12.13 8.32
N VAL A 7 -15.08 -13.18 7.57
CA VAL A 7 -13.85 -13.25 6.77
C VAL A 7 -13.89 -12.24 5.62
N ALA A 8 -15.01 -12.12 4.91
CA ALA A 8 -15.18 -11.11 3.86
C ALA A 8 -15.01 -9.68 4.41
N LEU A 9 -15.55 -9.41 5.59
CA LEU A 9 -15.42 -8.12 6.27
C LEU A 9 -13.97 -7.86 6.72
N ALA A 10 -13.28 -8.87 7.26
CA ALA A 10 -11.87 -8.79 7.62
C ALA A 10 -10.98 -8.54 6.40
N CYS A 11 -11.19 -9.23 5.28
CA CYS A 11 -10.47 -8.98 4.03
C CYS A 11 -10.70 -7.55 3.53
N GLY A 12 -11.95 -7.07 3.56
CA GLY A 12 -12.28 -5.70 3.19
C GLY A 12 -11.57 -4.65 4.05
N LEU A 13 -11.46 -4.90 5.36
CA LEU A 13 -10.74 -4.01 6.29
C LEU A 13 -9.22 -4.02 6.05
N ILE A 14 -8.61 -5.19 5.85
CA ILE A 14 -7.17 -5.31 5.60
C ILE A 14 -6.80 -4.56 4.32
N ILE A 15 -7.53 -4.79 3.22
CA ILE A 15 -7.27 -4.14 1.94
C ILE A 15 -7.60 -2.65 2.02
N GLY A 16 -8.75 -2.28 2.59
CA GLY A 16 -9.20 -0.88 2.68
C GLY A 16 -8.25 -0.02 3.50
N LEU A 17 -7.85 -0.47 4.69
CA LEU A 17 -6.91 0.26 5.54
C LEU A 17 -5.51 0.31 4.92
N GLY A 18 -5.06 -0.78 4.30
CA GLY A 18 -3.79 -0.83 3.58
C GLY A 18 -3.75 0.15 2.40
N ALA A 19 -4.83 0.22 1.62
CA ALA A 19 -4.93 1.13 0.47
C ALA A 19 -4.92 2.60 0.90
N ILE A 20 -5.61 2.94 2.00
CA ILE A 20 -5.58 4.30 2.56
C ILE A 20 -4.16 4.68 2.95
N GLY A 21 -3.44 3.80 3.65
CA GLY A 21 -2.04 4.02 4.04
C GLY A 21 -1.12 4.23 2.84
N ALA A 22 -1.27 3.43 1.79
CA ALA A 22 -0.48 3.54 0.58
C ALA A 22 -0.74 4.85 -0.19
N CYS A 23 -2.02 5.21 -0.38
CA CYS A 23 -2.41 6.45 -1.06
C CYS A 23 -1.88 7.70 -0.33
N ILE A 24 -1.99 7.74 1.00
CA ILE A 24 -1.45 8.85 1.80
C ILE A 24 0.07 8.90 1.69
N GLY A 25 0.75 7.75 1.83
CA GLY A 25 2.20 7.67 1.75
C GLY A 25 2.75 8.17 0.41
N ILE A 26 2.19 7.68 -0.70
CA ILE A 26 2.59 8.10 -2.04
C ILE A 26 2.21 9.55 -2.31
N GLY A 27 1.04 10.02 -1.85
CA GLY A 27 0.62 11.41 -2.04
C GLY A 27 1.55 12.41 -1.35
N VAL A 28 1.92 12.16 -0.09
CA VAL A 28 2.84 13.02 0.67
C VAL A 28 4.23 12.99 0.06
N MET A 29 4.74 11.80 -0.27
CA MET A 29 6.05 11.62 -0.87
C MET A 29 6.14 12.30 -2.25
N GLY A 30 5.14 12.10 -3.12
CA GLY A 30 5.06 12.70 -4.45
C GLY A 30 4.96 14.23 -4.39
N GLY A 31 4.18 14.77 -3.45
CA GLY A 31 4.11 16.22 -3.23
C GLY A 31 5.46 16.82 -2.82
N LYS A 32 6.19 16.16 -1.91
CA LYS A 32 7.52 16.60 -1.50
C LYS A 32 8.58 16.44 -2.58
N TYR A 33 8.46 15.41 -3.40
CA TYR A 33 9.30 15.22 -4.58
C TYR A 33 9.14 16.38 -5.57
N ILE A 34 7.91 16.78 -5.89
CA ILE A 34 7.64 17.89 -6.80
C ILE A 34 8.15 19.22 -6.21
N GLU A 35 7.94 19.47 -4.91
CA GLU A 35 8.46 20.66 -4.23
C GLU A 35 10.00 20.74 -4.29
N ALA A 36 10.68 19.62 -4.04
CA ALA A 36 12.15 19.54 -4.11
C ALA A 36 12.67 19.69 -5.55
N ALA A 37 12.02 19.04 -6.51
CA ALA A 37 12.34 19.13 -7.94
C ALA A 37 12.19 20.57 -8.47
N ALA A 38 11.16 21.29 -8.04
CA ALA A 38 10.95 22.69 -8.42
C ALA A 38 11.99 23.64 -7.81
N ARG A 39 12.49 23.36 -6.60
CA ARG A 39 13.54 24.18 -5.95
C ARG A 39 14.93 23.90 -6.48
N GLN A 40 15.25 22.63 -6.76
CA GLN A 40 16.58 22.19 -7.16
C GLN A 40 16.48 21.17 -8.29
N PRO A 41 16.41 21.64 -9.56
CA PRO A 41 16.26 20.75 -10.71
C PRO A 41 17.44 19.80 -10.91
N GLU A 42 18.62 20.17 -10.42
CA GLU A 42 19.83 19.34 -10.47
C GLU A 42 19.71 18.03 -9.66
N LEU A 43 18.85 18.02 -8.64
CA LEU A 43 18.66 16.86 -7.76
C LEU A 43 17.58 15.88 -8.25
N ILE A 44 16.86 16.19 -9.34
CA ILE A 44 15.71 15.41 -9.82
C ILE A 44 16.09 13.94 -10.05
N ASN A 45 17.20 13.68 -10.75
CA ASN A 45 17.62 12.30 -11.05
C ASN A 45 17.93 11.49 -9.78
N THR A 46 18.58 12.12 -8.79
CA THR A 46 18.91 11.47 -7.51
C THR A 46 17.66 11.26 -6.65
N LEU A 47 16.74 12.23 -6.64
CA LEU A 47 15.48 12.16 -5.92
C LEU A 47 14.53 11.14 -6.53
N GLN A 48 14.52 10.98 -7.87
CA GLN A 48 13.67 10.02 -8.58
C GLN A 48 14.00 8.57 -8.18
N VAL A 49 15.28 8.21 -8.10
CA VAL A 49 15.68 6.86 -7.66
C VAL A 49 15.24 6.60 -6.21
N LYS A 50 15.41 7.59 -5.33
CA LYS A 50 14.94 7.49 -3.94
C LYS A 50 13.42 7.42 -3.84
N MET A 51 12.72 8.14 -4.71
CA MET A 51 11.26 8.13 -4.82
C MET A 51 10.75 6.75 -5.19
N PHE A 52 11.33 6.09 -6.20
CA PHE A 52 10.95 4.73 -6.58
C PHE A 52 11.24 3.71 -5.48
N LEU A 53 12.37 3.83 -4.78
CA LEU A 53 12.68 2.96 -3.64
C LEU A 53 11.62 3.08 -2.53
N LEU A 54 11.26 4.32 -2.17
CA LEU A 54 10.24 4.59 -1.14
C LEU A 54 8.84 4.20 -1.60
N ALA A 55 8.48 4.49 -2.85
CA ALA A 55 7.21 4.06 -3.45
C ALA A 55 7.09 2.53 -3.44
N GLY A 56 8.14 1.82 -3.83
CA GLY A 56 8.20 0.36 -3.78
C GLY A 56 8.06 -0.19 -2.36
N LEU A 57 8.61 0.49 -1.35
CA LEU A 57 8.45 0.09 0.05
C LEU A 57 7.00 0.28 0.55
N ILE A 58 6.35 1.39 0.15
CA ILE A 58 4.95 1.66 0.47
C ILE A 58 4.05 0.60 -0.16
N ASP A 59 4.24 0.31 -1.45
CA ASP A 59 3.44 -0.68 -2.19
C ASP A 59 3.71 -2.11 -1.73
N ALA A 60 4.95 -2.45 -1.36
CA ALA A 60 5.26 -3.77 -0.81
C ALA A 60 4.46 -4.06 0.46
N ASN A 61 4.35 -3.07 1.36
CA ASN A 61 3.62 -3.23 2.61
C ASN A 61 2.10 -3.40 2.37
N PHE A 62 1.55 -2.70 1.37
CA PHE A 62 0.18 -2.88 0.93
C PHE A 62 -0.06 -4.27 0.30
N LEU A 63 0.81 -4.71 -0.59
CA LEU A 63 0.70 -5.99 -1.28
C LEU A 63 0.80 -7.19 -0.33
N ILE A 64 1.59 -7.09 0.75
CA ILE A 64 1.59 -8.11 1.82
C ILE A 64 0.19 -8.25 2.43
N GLY A 65 -0.46 -7.12 2.75
CA GLY A 65 -1.84 -7.11 3.27
C GLY A 65 -2.84 -7.71 2.28
N VAL A 66 -2.73 -7.35 1.00
CA VAL A 66 -3.56 -7.93 -0.08
C VAL A 66 -3.32 -9.44 -0.20
N GLY A 67 -2.08 -9.90 -0.12
CA GLY A 67 -1.73 -11.33 -0.16
C GLY A 67 -2.39 -12.12 0.98
N VAL A 68 -2.38 -11.59 2.20
CA VAL A 68 -3.07 -12.18 3.35
C VAL A 68 -4.59 -12.18 3.14
N ALA A 69 -5.16 -11.08 2.67
CA ALA A 69 -6.59 -11.00 2.38
C ALA A 69 -7.03 -11.97 1.28
N MET A 70 -6.20 -12.18 0.24
CA MET A 70 -6.45 -13.19 -0.80
C MET A 70 -6.34 -14.61 -0.25
N MET A 71 -5.38 -14.89 0.64
CA MET A 71 -5.30 -16.18 1.32
C MET A 71 -6.59 -16.47 2.12
N PHE A 72 -7.09 -15.49 2.87
CA PHE A 72 -8.35 -15.62 3.59
C PHE A 72 -9.58 -15.71 2.67
N ALA A 73 -9.55 -15.13 1.48
CA ALA A 73 -10.65 -15.22 0.52
C ALA A 73 -10.72 -16.57 -0.20
N PHE A 74 -9.57 -17.12 -0.64
CA PHE A 74 -9.52 -18.31 -1.49
C PHE A 74 -9.12 -19.60 -0.77
N ALA A 75 -8.35 -19.50 0.31
CA ALA A 75 -7.79 -20.63 1.05
C ALA A 75 -7.97 -20.43 2.57
N ASN A 76 -9.19 -20.06 2.98
CA ASN A 76 -9.50 -19.70 4.36
C ASN A 76 -9.19 -20.86 5.33
N PRO A 77 -8.17 -20.73 6.21
CA PRO A 77 -7.83 -21.78 7.17
C PRO A 77 -8.87 -21.93 8.29
N PHE A 78 -9.80 -20.98 8.42
CA PHE A 78 -10.86 -20.97 9.44
C PHE A 78 -12.23 -21.40 8.90
N ALA A 79 -12.29 -21.89 7.66
CA ALA A 79 -13.51 -22.42 7.05
C ALA A 79 -13.78 -23.90 7.38
N GLY A 80 -12.95 -24.52 8.24
CA GLY A 80 -13.19 -25.85 8.81
C GLY A 80 -14.34 -25.87 9.81
#